data_AF-A0A352HQQ1-F1
#
_entry.id   AF-A0A352HQQ1-F1
#
_cell.length_a   1.000
_cell.length_b   1.000
_cell.length_c   1.000
_cell.angle_alpha   90.00
_cell.angle_beta   90.00
_cell.angle_gamma   90.00
#
_symmetry.space_group_name_H-M   'P 1'
#
loop_
_entity.id
_entity.type
_entity.pdbx_description
1 polymer ?
#
loop_
_entity_poly.entity_id
_entity_poly.type
_entity_poly.pdbx_seq_one_letter_code
_entity_poly.pdbx_strand_id
1 'polypeptide(L)'
;MKFKFKIQKYQTDAVENTVSVFAGQPSQSAGLLYRRDLGRRDPATLAGMEDDSGYRNHDVALSPAQLLQNIKDIQAASCITPSAKLAQGVNGTVSLDIEMETGTGKTYVYIKTMFELNKRYGWSKFIVVVPSVAIREGVAKSFKMLEEHFMEHYGKKA
;
A
#
# COMPACT_ATOMS: atom_id res chain seq x y z
N MET A 1 -26.49 -3.80 -12.25
CA MET A 1 -25.71 -4.82 -12.98
C MET A 1 -24.45 -5.10 -12.17
N LYS A 2 -24.20 -6.36 -11.75
CA LYS A 2 -22.98 -6.73 -11.01
C LYS A 2 -21.86 -7.06 -12.00
N PHE A 3 -20.74 -6.35 -11.90
CA PHE A 3 -19.56 -6.65 -12.72
C PHE A 3 -18.88 -7.92 -12.17
N LYS A 4 -18.52 -8.85 -13.06
CA LYS A 4 -17.68 -10.01 -12.72
C LYS A 4 -16.25 -9.71 -13.11
N PHE A 5 -15.36 -9.59 -12.14
CA PHE A 5 -13.94 -9.38 -12.39
C PHE A 5 -13.25 -10.72 -12.66
N LYS A 6 -12.51 -10.79 -13.77
CA LYS A 6 -11.61 -11.92 -14.04
C LYS A 6 -10.21 -11.54 -13.60
N ILE A 7 -9.67 -12.27 -12.63
CA ILE A 7 -8.30 -12.07 -12.15
C ILE A 7 -7.37 -12.79 -13.12
N GLN A 8 -6.40 -12.06 -13.66
CA GLN A 8 -5.39 -12.63 -14.56
C GLN A 8 -4.11 -12.94 -13.79
N LYS A 9 -3.38 -13.98 -14.23
CA LYS A 9 -2.16 -14.44 -13.54
C LYS A 9 -1.13 -13.32 -13.38
N TYR A 10 -0.83 -12.59 -14.46
CA TYR A 10 0.14 -11.49 -14.44
C TYR A 10 -0.23 -10.36 -13.45
N GLN A 11 -1.51 -10.16 -13.14
CA GLN A 11 -1.94 -9.19 -12.13
C GLN A 11 -1.62 -9.69 -10.74
N THR A 12 -1.83 -10.98 -10.47
CA THR A 12 -1.45 -11.60 -9.21
C THR A 12 0.07 -11.61 -9.04
N ASP A 13 0.81 -11.98 -10.08
CA ASP A 13 2.28 -12.00 -10.05
C ASP A 13 2.84 -10.60 -9.75
N ALA A 14 2.29 -9.54 -10.37
CA ALA A 14 2.70 -8.16 -10.08
C ALA A 14 2.42 -7.75 -8.62
N VAL A 15 1.27 -8.13 -8.06
CA VAL A 15 0.94 -7.89 -6.65
C VAL A 15 1.91 -8.64 -5.74
N GLU A 16 2.10 -9.93 -5.97
CA GLU A 16 2.98 -10.78 -5.15
C GLU A 16 4.43 -10.30 -5.18
N ASN A 17 4.95 -9.96 -6.36
CA ASN A 17 6.29 -9.40 -6.49
C ASN A 17 6.43 -8.11 -5.70
N THR A 18 5.45 -7.19 -5.78
CA THR A 18 5.50 -5.92 -5.05
C THR A 18 5.48 -6.13 -3.54
N VAL A 19 4.60 -7.01 -3.05
CA VAL A 19 4.43 -7.28 -1.61
C VAL A 19 5.65 -8.02 -1.05
N SER A 20 6.23 -8.94 -1.83
CA SER A 20 7.38 -9.75 -1.43
C SER A 20 8.67 -8.94 -1.22
N VAL A 21 8.76 -7.72 -1.74
CA VAL A 21 9.85 -6.79 -1.41
C VAL A 21 9.97 -6.59 0.10
N PHE A 22 8.84 -6.64 0.81
CA PHE A 22 8.78 -6.46 2.27
C PHE A 22 8.78 -7.78 3.04
N ALA A 23 9.21 -8.89 2.43
CA ALA A 23 9.39 -10.16 3.11
C ALA A 23 10.30 -10.01 4.34
N GLY A 24 9.83 -10.51 5.50
CA GLY A 24 10.47 -10.34 6.80
C GLY A 24 9.94 -9.17 7.64
N GLN A 25 9.10 -8.29 7.08
CA GLN A 25 8.46 -7.22 7.86
C GLN A 25 7.46 -7.83 8.86
N PRO A 26 7.52 -7.47 10.15
CA PRO A 26 6.58 -7.99 11.14
C PRO A 26 5.16 -7.48 10.87
N SER A 27 4.18 -8.37 10.97
CA SER A 27 2.76 -7.99 10.95
C SER A 27 2.38 -7.41 12.30
N GLN A 28 2.01 -6.14 12.34
CA GLN A 28 1.49 -5.51 13.55
C GLN A 28 0.00 -5.20 13.34
N SER A 29 -0.82 -6.23 13.50
CA SER A 29 -2.26 -6.18 13.29
C SER A 29 -3.05 -5.63 14.48
N ALA A 30 -2.39 -5.19 15.55
CA ALA A 30 -3.06 -4.80 16.79
C ALA A 30 -2.52 -3.49 17.39
N GLY A 31 -3.37 -2.46 17.43
CA GLY A 31 -3.62 -1.71 18.67
C GLY A 31 -2.60 -0.68 19.15
N LEU A 32 -1.64 -0.22 18.35
CA LEU A 32 -0.83 0.94 18.72
C LEU A 32 -1.63 2.24 18.51
N LEU A 33 -2.30 2.66 19.58
CA LEU A 33 -2.89 3.99 19.71
C LEU A 33 -1.74 4.99 19.77
N TYR A 34 -1.57 5.79 18.71
CA TYR A 34 -0.65 6.91 18.77
C TYR A 34 -1.32 8.02 19.56
N ARG A 35 -0.58 8.85 20.29
CA ARG A 35 -1.17 10.06 20.88
C ARG A 35 -1.07 11.18 19.87
N ARG A 36 -2.18 11.86 19.56
CA ARG A 36 -2.13 13.07 18.75
C ARG A 36 -1.48 14.18 19.56
N ASP A 37 -0.43 14.81 19.03
CA ASP A 37 0.06 16.07 19.57
C ASP A 37 -0.81 17.21 19.03
N LEU A 38 -1.55 17.87 19.92
CA LEU A 38 -2.48 18.96 19.58
C LEU A 38 -1.79 20.34 19.55
N GLY A 39 -0.49 20.40 19.85
CA GLY A 39 0.28 21.64 19.92
C GLY A 39 -0.11 22.54 21.10
N ARG A 40 0.29 23.82 21.07
CA ARG A 40 -0.12 24.82 22.07
C ARG A 40 -1.57 25.24 21.85
N ARG A 41 -2.52 24.61 22.53
CA ARG A 41 -3.92 25.04 22.65
C ARG A 41 -4.25 25.44 24.09
N ASP A 42 -5.24 26.31 24.24
CA ASP A 42 -5.75 26.72 25.55
C ASP A 42 -6.32 25.49 26.30
N PRO A 43 -5.92 25.23 27.56
CA PRO A 43 -6.40 24.10 28.36
C PRO A 43 -7.93 23.98 28.41
N ALA A 44 -8.68 25.08 28.30
CA ALA A 44 -10.14 25.08 28.29
C ALA A 44 -10.74 24.41 27.04
N THR A 45 -10.01 24.38 25.91
CA THR A 45 -10.44 23.72 24.66
C THR A 45 -10.14 22.22 24.61
N LEU A 46 -9.26 21.72 25.49
CA LEU A 46 -8.85 20.32 25.56
C LEU A 46 -9.77 19.47 26.45
N ALA A 47 -10.46 20.10 27.41
CA ALA A 47 -11.30 19.42 28.41
C ALA A 47 -12.55 18.71 27.84
N GLY A 48 -12.85 18.87 26.54
CA GLY A 48 -14.02 18.27 25.87
C GLY A 48 -13.68 17.21 24.82
N MET A 49 -12.41 16.83 24.64
CA MET A 49 -11.99 15.82 23.65
C MET A 49 -11.64 14.51 24.37
N GLU A 50 -12.53 13.51 24.31
CA GLU A 50 -12.37 12.24 25.03
C GLU A 50 -11.46 11.22 24.30
N ASP A 51 -11.14 11.44 23.01
CA ASP A 51 -10.32 10.52 22.21
C ASP A 51 -9.11 11.20 21.56
N ASP A 52 -7.93 11.02 22.18
CA ASP A 52 -6.62 11.47 21.69
C ASP A 52 -5.94 10.47 20.74
N SER A 53 -6.66 9.41 20.31
CA SER A 53 -6.10 8.33 19.50
C SER A 53 -5.74 8.78 18.08
N GLY A 54 -4.45 8.72 17.77
CA GLY A 54 -3.83 8.86 16.48
C GLY A 54 -3.62 7.51 15.80
N TYR A 55 -3.62 7.53 14.47
CA TYR A 55 -3.44 6.35 13.64
C TYR A 55 -2.34 6.64 12.61
N ARG A 56 -1.27 5.84 12.60
CA ARG A 56 -0.27 5.83 11.52
C ARG A 56 0.11 4.39 11.17
N ASN A 57 0.64 4.20 9.96
CA ASN A 57 1.27 2.94 9.58
C ASN A 57 2.55 2.75 10.40
N HIS A 58 2.91 1.48 10.65
CA HIS A 58 4.21 1.14 11.21
C HIS A 58 5.32 1.46 10.22
N ASP A 59 6.47 1.83 10.77
CA ASP A 59 7.67 2.06 9.98
C ASP A 59 8.16 0.73 9.36
N VAL A 60 8.86 0.84 8.23
CA VAL A 60 9.53 -0.31 7.62
C VAL A 60 10.71 -0.69 8.52
N ALA A 61 10.66 -1.86 9.13
CA ALA A 61 11.68 -2.36 10.06
C ALA A 61 12.86 -3.04 9.35
N LEU A 62 12.71 -3.33 8.06
CA LEU A 62 13.73 -3.96 7.24
C LEU A 62 14.91 -3.02 6.99
N SER A 63 16.12 -3.57 7.08
CA SER A 63 17.32 -2.82 6.74
C SER A 63 17.38 -2.54 5.23
N PRO A 64 18.07 -1.48 4.79
CA PRO A 64 18.27 -1.21 3.37
C PRO A 64 18.92 -2.39 2.62
N ALA A 65 19.80 -3.13 3.29
CA ALA A 65 20.45 -4.33 2.73
C ALA A 65 19.44 -5.46 2.52
N GLN A 66 18.54 -5.70 3.48
CA GLN A 66 17.48 -6.69 3.37
C GLN A 66 16.50 -6.35 2.25
N LEU A 67 16.07 -5.09 2.15
CA LEU A 67 15.20 -4.62 1.07
C LEU A 67 15.86 -4.81 -0.30
N LEU A 68 17.13 -4.42 -0.43
CA LEU A 68 17.87 -4.60 -1.68
C LEU A 68 18.00 -6.07 -2.05
N GLN A 69 18.23 -6.97 -1.08
CA GLN A 69 18.30 -8.40 -1.35
C GLN A 69 16.95 -8.93 -1.84
N ASN A 70 15.86 -8.62 -1.15
CA ASN A 70 14.51 -9.03 -1.56
C ASN A 70 14.20 -8.54 -3.00
N ILE A 71 14.55 -7.28 -3.33
CA ILE A 71 14.38 -6.73 -4.68
C ILE A 71 15.19 -7.51 -5.72
N LYS A 72 16.46 -7.82 -5.43
CA LYS A 72 17.32 -8.59 -6.34
C LYS A 72 16.77 -9.99 -6.60
N ASP A 73 16.23 -10.64 -5.57
CA ASP A 73 15.65 -11.99 -5.70
C ASP A 73 14.42 -11.95 -6.62
N ILE A 74 13.57 -10.94 -6.48
CA ILE A 74 12.40 -10.72 -7.35
C ILE A 74 12.82 -10.37 -8.78
N GLN A 75 13.83 -9.51 -8.94
CA GLN A 75 14.38 -9.14 -10.24
C GLN A 75 14.94 -10.36 -10.96
N ALA A 76 15.73 -11.19 -10.28
CA ALA A 76 16.27 -12.43 -10.83
C ALA A 76 15.15 -13.40 -11.26
N ALA A 77 14.13 -13.58 -10.42
CA ALA A 77 12.97 -14.43 -10.74
C ALA A 77 12.14 -13.89 -11.92
N SER A 78 12.14 -12.56 -12.12
CA SER A 78 11.40 -11.89 -13.19
C SER A 78 12.27 -11.63 -14.44
N CYS A 79 13.49 -12.18 -14.49
CA CYS A 79 14.47 -11.95 -15.56
C CYS A 79 14.79 -10.46 -15.81
N ILE A 80 14.81 -9.66 -14.74
CA ILE A 80 15.18 -8.24 -14.74
C ILE A 80 16.62 -8.11 -14.23
N THR A 81 17.41 -7.22 -14.84
CA THR A 81 18.77 -6.92 -14.40
C THR A 81 18.77 -6.46 -12.93
N PRO A 82 19.51 -7.14 -12.03
CA PRO A 82 19.52 -6.80 -10.62
C PRO A 82 20.07 -5.40 -10.34
N SER A 83 19.40 -4.66 -9.46
CA SER A 83 19.82 -3.31 -9.06
C SER A 83 21.13 -3.33 -8.26
N ALA A 84 22.08 -2.47 -8.60
CA ALA A 84 23.34 -2.36 -7.87
C ALA A 84 23.17 -1.76 -6.46
N LYS A 85 22.23 -0.81 -6.32
CA LYS A 85 21.95 -0.08 -5.07
C LYS A 85 20.44 0.06 -4.88
N LEU A 86 20.02 0.24 -3.62
CA LEU A 86 18.64 0.55 -3.30
C LEU A 86 18.32 1.97 -3.77
N ALA A 87 17.28 2.12 -4.59
CA ALA A 87 16.79 3.43 -4.99
C ALA A 87 16.13 4.11 -3.78
N GLN A 88 16.72 5.21 -3.32
CA GLN A 88 16.12 6.09 -2.31
C GLN A 88 15.33 7.17 -3.03
N GLY A 89 14.01 7.16 -2.84
CA GLY A 89 13.13 8.21 -3.36
C GLY A 89 13.30 9.53 -2.60
N VAL A 90 12.60 10.56 -3.06
CA VAL A 90 12.73 11.94 -2.52
C VAL A 90 12.50 12.02 -1.01
N ASN A 91 11.75 11.10 -0.38
CA ASN A 91 11.51 11.05 1.08
C ASN A 91 11.04 9.66 1.60
N GLY A 92 11.62 8.54 1.15
CA GLY A 92 11.14 7.20 1.54
C GLY A 92 12.22 6.13 1.66
N THR A 93 11.93 5.06 2.41
CA THR A 93 12.84 3.93 2.65
C THR A 93 13.23 3.21 1.35
N VAL A 94 12.33 3.15 0.37
CA VAL A 94 12.54 2.51 -0.93
C VAL A 94 11.62 3.14 -1.99
N SER A 95 12.10 3.22 -3.23
CA SER A 95 11.27 3.49 -4.42
C SER A 95 11.20 2.24 -5.29
N LEU A 96 9.99 1.86 -5.70
CA LEU A 96 9.74 0.68 -6.53
C LEU A 96 9.02 1.09 -7.80
N ASP A 97 9.51 0.60 -8.93
CA ASP A 97 8.89 0.81 -10.23
C ASP A 97 8.20 -0.49 -10.66
N ILE A 98 6.91 -0.39 -10.96
CA ILE A 98 6.10 -1.48 -11.48
C ILE A 98 5.66 -1.09 -12.89
N GLU A 99 6.33 -1.65 -13.88
CA GLU A 99 6.02 -1.39 -15.29
C GLU A 99 4.87 -2.29 -15.76
N MET A 100 3.83 -1.65 -16.34
CA MET A 100 2.66 -2.34 -16.85
C MET A 100 2.13 -1.66 -18.10
N GLU A 101 1.90 -2.44 -19.15
CA GLU A 101 1.32 -1.96 -20.40
C GLU A 101 -0.10 -1.38 -20.20
N THR A 102 -0.50 -0.45 -21.05
CA THR A 102 -1.85 0.14 -20.98
C THR A 102 -2.93 -0.92 -21.23
N GLY A 103 -4.04 -0.84 -20.50
CA GLY A 103 -5.13 -1.82 -20.61
C GLY A 103 -4.94 -3.12 -19.81
N THR A 104 -3.79 -3.34 -19.16
CA THR A 104 -3.54 -4.56 -18.37
C THR A 104 -4.14 -4.55 -16.95
N GLY A 105 -4.72 -3.43 -16.52
CA GLY A 105 -5.37 -3.32 -15.21
C GLY A 105 -4.47 -2.84 -14.08
N LYS A 106 -3.54 -1.92 -14.37
CA LYS A 106 -2.68 -1.21 -13.40
C LYS A 106 -3.45 -0.75 -12.14
N THR A 107 -4.65 -0.20 -12.37
CA THR A 107 -5.57 0.26 -11.32
C THR A 107 -5.96 -0.85 -10.36
N TYR A 108 -6.32 -2.02 -10.88
CA TYR A 108 -6.68 -3.17 -10.06
C TYR A 108 -5.48 -3.67 -9.26
N VAL A 109 -4.30 -3.73 -9.90
CA VAL A 109 -3.06 -4.20 -9.27
C VAL A 109 -2.69 -3.35 -8.07
N TYR A 110 -2.58 -2.02 -8.19
CA TYR A 110 -2.17 -1.22 -7.02
C TYR A 110 -3.21 -1.25 -5.89
N ILE A 111 -4.51 -1.34 -6.19
CA ILE A 111 -5.54 -1.46 -5.14
C ILE A 111 -5.38 -2.80 -4.44
N LYS A 112 -5.27 -3.90 -5.19
CA LYS A 112 -5.06 -5.24 -4.61
C LYS A 112 -3.76 -5.30 -3.80
N THR A 113 -2.70 -4.62 -4.24
CA THR A 113 -1.45 -4.47 -3.47
C THR A 113 -1.68 -3.79 -2.13
N MET A 114 -2.50 -2.72 -2.06
CA MET A 114 -2.83 -2.08 -0.77
C MET A 114 -3.51 -3.06 0.19
N PHE A 115 -4.44 -3.88 -0.30
CA PHE A 115 -5.09 -4.93 0.50
C PHE A 115 -4.13 -6.01 0.98
N GLU A 116 -3.23 -6.49 0.11
CA GLU A 116 -2.23 -7.49 0.48
C GLU A 116 -1.19 -6.94 1.47
N LEU A 117 -0.74 -5.70 1.29
CA LEU A 117 0.12 -5.01 2.25
C LEU A 117 -0.58 -4.83 3.60
N ASN A 118 -1.87 -4.54 3.61
CA ASN A 118 -2.66 -4.50 4.84
C ASN A 118 -2.75 -5.87 5.50
N LYS A 119 -3.08 -6.90 4.72
CA LYS A 119 -3.25 -8.27 5.21
C LYS A 119 -1.96 -8.84 5.80
N ARG A 120 -0.82 -8.61 5.13
CA ARG A 120 0.47 -9.16 5.56
C ARG A 120 1.17 -8.33 6.62
N TYR A 121 1.14 -7.00 6.49
CA TYR A 121 1.98 -6.11 7.30
C TYR A 121 1.20 -5.10 8.17
N GLY A 122 -0.13 -5.05 8.04
CA GLY A 122 -0.98 -4.17 8.84
C GLY A 122 -1.08 -2.72 8.35
N TRP A 123 -0.40 -2.36 7.24
CA TRP A 123 -0.46 -1.01 6.68
C TRP A 123 -1.86 -0.69 6.15
N SER A 124 -2.46 0.40 6.61
CA SER A 124 -3.86 0.75 6.34
C SER A 124 -4.03 2.12 5.68
N LYS A 125 -3.01 2.97 5.73
CA LYS A 125 -3.02 4.30 5.11
C LYS A 125 -2.17 4.33 3.85
N PHE A 126 -2.76 4.74 2.74
CA PHE A 126 -2.09 4.83 1.44
C PHE A 126 -2.44 6.16 0.77
N ILE A 127 -1.51 6.70 0.01
CA ILE A 127 -1.70 7.94 -0.77
C ILE A 127 -1.49 7.60 -2.23
N VAL A 128 -2.50 7.87 -3.05
CA VAL A 128 -2.44 7.71 -4.51
C VAL A 128 -2.34 9.10 -5.14
N VAL A 129 -1.19 9.38 -5.75
CA VAL A 129 -0.95 10.64 -6.47
C VAL A 129 -1.24 10.42 -7.95
N VAL A 130 -2.04 11.28 -8.55
CA VAL A 130 -2.45 11.20 -9.96
C VAL A 130 -2.19 12.52 -10.68
N PRO A 131 -1.88 12.51 -11.99
CA PRO A 131 -1.43 13.71 -12.69
C PRO A 131 -2.59 14.61 -13.17
N SER A 132 -3.85 14.16 -13.11
CA SER A 132 -5.00 14.95 -13.54
C SER A 132 -6.28 14.62 -12.78
N VAL A 133 -7.23 15.57 -12.78
CA VAL A 133 -8.56 15.39 -12.17
C VAL A 133 -9.33 14.27 -12.85
N ALA A 134 -9.26 14.15 -14.18
CA ALA A 134 -9.95 13.09 -14.91
C ALA A 134 -9.50 11.69 -14.44
N ILE A 135 -8.19 11.51 -14.22
CA ILE A 135 -7.66 10.24 -13.68
C ILE A 135 -8.12 10.04 -12.24
N ARG A 136 -8.13 11.09 -11.41
CA ARG A 136 -8.64 11.02 -10.03
C ARG A 136 -10.08 10.50 -9.98
N GLU A 137 -10.96 11.04 -10.80
CA GLU A 137 -12.37 10.61 -10.85
C GLU A 137 -12.50 9.16 -11.32
N GLY A 138 -11.71 8.76 -12.33
CA GLY A 138 -11.66 7.37 -12.80
C GLY A 138 -11.19 6.39 -11.73
N VAL A 139 -10.18 6.77 -10.95
CA VAL A 139 -9.70 5.99 -9.80
C VAL A 139 -10.75 5.91 -8.71
N ALA A 140 -11.36 7.04 -8.31
CA ALA A 140 -12.42 7.08 -7.31
C ALA A 140 -13.61 6.18 -7.68
N LYS A 141 -14.00 6.18 -8.95
CA LYS A 141 -15.03 5.27 -9.46
C LYS A 141 -14.58 3.80 -9.37
N SER A 142 -13.31 3.51 -9.65
CA SER A 142 -12.75 2.16 -9.56
C SER A 142 -12.80 1.62 -8.13
N PHE A 143 -12.45 2.43 -7.13
CA PHE A 143 -12.59 2.06 -5.71
C PHE A 143 -14.04 1.67 -5.36
N LYS A 144 -15.01 2.51 -5.74
CA LYS A 144 -16.45 2.22 -5.50
C LYS A 144 -16.92 0.93 -6.18
N MET A 145 -16.49 0.69 -7.42
CA MET A 145 -16.88 -0.51 -8.17
C MET A 145 -16.25 -1.79 -7.62
N LEU A 146 -15.06 -1.70 -7.02
CA LEU A 146 -14.30 -2.83 -6.49
C LEU A 146 -14.57 -3.10 -5.00
N GLU A 147 -15.36 -2.25 -4.32
CA GLU A 147 -15.66 -2.40 -2.88
C GLU A 147 -16.25 -3.77 -2.55
N GLU A 148 -17.30 -4.21 -3.26
CA GLU A 148 -17.91 -5.53 -3.05
C GLU A 148 -16.90 -6.66 -3.35
N HIS A 149 -16.15 -6.56 -4.45
CA HIS A 149 -15.16 -7.55 -4.87
C HIS A 149 -14.07 -7.76 -3.80
N PHE A 150 -13.50 -6.67 -3.28
CA PHE A 150 -12.47 -6.77 -2.25
C PHE A 150 -13.05 -7.10 -0.86
N MET A 151 -14.29 -6.70 -0.56
CA MET A 151 -14.98 -7.12 0.66
C MET A 151 -15.16 -8.64 0.68
N GLU A 152 -15.57 -9.26 -0.42
CA GLU A 152 -15.68 -10.72 -0.53
C GLU A 152 -14.31 -11.42 -0.35
N HIS A 153 -13.25 -10.86 -0.91
CA HIS A 153 -11.91 -11.46 -0.88
C HIS A 153 -11.13 -11.25 0.44
N TYR A 154 -11.34 -10.12 1.12
CA TYR A 154 -10.53 -9.70 2.28
C TYR A 154 -11.35 -9.42 3.54
N GLY A 155 -12.69 -9.44 3.48
CA GLY A 155 -13.55 -9.08 4.59
C GLY A 155 -13.48 -7.60 4.99
N LYS A 156 -12.92 -6.74 4.12
CA LYS A 156 -12.74 -5.30 4.35
C LYS A 156 -13.20 -4.49 3.14
N LYS A 157 -13.83 -3.35 3.41
CA LYS A 157 -14.26 -2.39 2.39
C LYS A 157 -13.08 -1.53 1.92
N ALA A 158 -13.06 -1.20 0.63
CA ALA A 158 -12.04 -0.40 -0.05
C ALA A 158 -12.24 1.10 0.14
#